data_AF-A0A2V9GLD5-F1
#
_entry.id   AF-A0A2V9GLD5-F1
#
_cell.length_a   1.000
_cell.length_b   1.000
_cell.length_c   1.000
_cell.angle_alpha   90.00
_cell.angle_beta   90.00
_cell.angle_gamma   90.00
#
_symmetry.space_group_name_H-M   'P 1'
#
loop_
_entity.id
_entity.type
_entity.pdbx_description
1 polymer ?
#
loop_
_entity_poly.entity_id
_entity_poly.type
_entity_poly.pdbx_seq_one_letter_code
_entity_poly.pdbx_strand_id
1 'polypeptide(L)'
;MALAVLLNSLLILSVPTPLLAKGKTVKITIKGTHLKTPIEISDPRILQNFQVWTGPGTSGADRQSLIIDWFQGPVRKPPESLRRYQVSFHTDPNEQIVYVVYYAFSPGAVQGYVYLPGDSDEWAGLNVRSIWRGVEGKWFPAWSAWERVARPLIEKVSPTDSIQPG
;
A
#
# COMPACT_ATOMS: atom_id res chain seq x y z
N MET A 1 -38.88 -19.09 59.00
CA MET A 1 -37.55 -18.72 58.49
C MET A 1 -37.56 -18.86 56.97
N ALA A 2 -37.70 -17.76 56.24
CA ALA A 2 -37.58 -17.74 54.79
C ALA A 2 -36.30 -16.98 54.44
N LEU A 3 -35.39 -17.69 53.78
CA LEU A 3 -34.01 -17.32 53.49
C LEU A 3 -33.95 -16.33 52.33
N ALA A 4 -33.25 -15.21 52.53
CA ALA A 4 -32.96 -14.21 51.52
C ALA A 4 -31.98 -14.71 50.46
N VAL A 5 -32.19 -14.35 49.19
CA VAL A 5 -31.10 -14.31 48.19
C VAL A 5 -31.32 -13.08 47.30
N LEU A 6 -30.58 -12.02 47.60
CA LEU A 6 -30.39 -10.86 46.73
C LEU A 6 -29.42 -11.27 45.61
N LEU A 7 -29.93 -11.42 44.38
CA LEU A 7 -29.11 -11.75 43.21
C LEU A 7 -28.53 -10.47 42.60
N ASN A 8 -27.26 -10.20 42.92
CA ASN A 8 -26.51 -9.04 42.46
C ASN A 8 -26.14 -9.24 40.96
N SER A 9 -26.93 -8.65 40.07
CA SER A 9 -26.71 -8.70 38.62
C SER A 9 -25.63 -7.69 38.21
N LEU A 10 -24.36 -8.11 38.17
CA LEU A 10 -23.28 -7.28 37.62
C LEU A 10 -23.38 -7.26 36.08
N LEU A 11 -24.14 -6.31 35.56
CA LEU A 11 -24.23 -6.04 34.13
C LEU A 11 -22.94 -5.33 33.68
N ILE A 12 -21.99 -6.08 33.13
CA ILE A 12 -20.81 -5.48 32.48
C ILE A 12 -21.32 -4.84 31.18
N LEU A 13 -21.58 -3.53 31.23
CA LEU A 13 -21.80 -2.70 30.05
C LEU A 13 -20.50 -2.68 29.25
N SER A 14 -20.39 -3.59 28.29
CA SER A 14 -19.39 -3.53 27.22
C SER A 14 -19.68 -2.27 26.40
N VAL A 15 -19.10 -1.15 26.78
CA VAL A 15 -19.09 0.06 25.96
C VAL A 15 -18.30 -0.32 24.70
N PRO A 16 -18.91 -0.33 23.50
CA PRO A 16 -18.13 -0.50 22.29
C PRO A 16 -17.19 0.70 22.22
N THR A 17 -15.89 0.46 22.39
CA THR A 17 -14.90 1.47 22.05
C THR A 17 -15.09 1.75 20.56
N PRO A 18 -15.19 3.02 20.13
CA PRO A 18 -15.19 3.31 18.71
C PRO A 18 -13.87 2.75 18.17
N LEU A 19 -13.96 1.77 17.26
CA LEU A 19 -12.82 1.38 16.44
C LEU A 19 -12.28 2.68 15.86
N LEU A 20 -11.03 3.03 16.17
CA LEU A 20 -10.35 4.11 15.47
C LEU A 20 -10.50 3.79 13.99
N ALA A 21 -11.27 4.62 13.29
CA ALA A 21 -11.42 4.50 11.87
C ALA A 21 -10.02 4.55 11.28
N LYS A 22 -9.64 3.48 10.58
CA LYS A 22 -8.41 3.43 9.78
C LYS A 22 -8.33 4.73 8.97
N GLY A 23 -7.22 5.44 9.08
CA GLY A 23 -7.05 6.78 8.51
C GLY A 23 -7.20 6.81 6.99
N LYS A 24 -7.36 8.01 6.43
CA LYS A 24 -7.31 8.20 4.98
C LYS A 24 -5.87 8.32 4.54
N THR A 25 -5.55 7.78 3.38
CA THR A 25 -4.27 8.04 2.72
C THR A 25 -4.24 9.51 2.30
N VAL A 26 -3.28 10.26 2.84
CA VAL A 26 -3.11 11.71 2.62
C VAL A 26 -1.84 12.07 1.85
N LYS A 27 -0.90 11.13 1.74
CA LYS A 27 0.29 11.29 0.92
C LYS A 27 0.85 9.94 0.49
N ILE A 28 1.37 9.87 -0.73
CA ILE A 28 2.18 8.75 -1.22
C ILE A 28 3.54 9.31 -1.62
N THR A 29 4.62 8.67 -1.17
CA THR A 29 5.97 9.01 -1.60
C THR A 29 6.59 7.88 -2.41
N ILE A 30 7.25 8.24 -3.52
CA ILE A 30 7.98 7.30 -4.37
C ILE A 30 9.47 7.66 -4.30
N LYS A 31 10.28 6.70 -3.84
CA LYS A 31 11.75 6.83 -3.75
C LYS A 31 12.42 5.76 -4.60
N GLY A 32 13.55 6.08 -5.19
CA GLY A 32 14.35 5.12 -5.94
C GLY A 32 15.70 5.71 -6.31
N THR A 33 16.68 4.85 -6.59
CA THR A 33 18.06 5.25 -6.94
C THR A 33 18.13 6.12 -8.20
N HIS A 34 17.13 6.04 -9.07
CA HIS A 34 17.04 6.80 -10.31
C HIS A 34 16.27 8.13 -10.17
N LEU A 35 15.85 8.50 -8.96
CA LEU A 35 15.15 9.75 -8.68
C LEU A 35 16.08 10.68 -7.87
N LYS A 36 16.30 11.91 -8.34
CA LYS A 36 17.11 12.90 -7.60
C LYS A 36 16.49 13.28 -6.25
N THR A 37 15.17 13.38 -6.23
CA THR A 37 14.36 13.63 -5.03
C THR A 37 13.16 12.68 -5.04
N PRO A 38 12.60 12.35 -3.86
CA PRO A 38 11.34 11.63 -3.79
C PRO A 38 10.23 12.36 -4.58
N ILE A 39 9.36 11.60 -5.24
CA ILE A 39 8.10 12.14 -5.79
C ILE A 39 7.06 12.07 -4.68
N GLU A 40 6.32 13.16 -4.49
CA GLU A 40 5.20 13.21 -3.56
C GLU A 40 3.87 13.36 -4.31
N ILE A 41 2.88 12.55 -3.93
CA ILE A 41 1.51 12.61 -4.43
C ILE A 41 0.61 12.93 -3.24
N SER A 42 0.02 14.14 -3.26
CA SER A 42 -0.84 14.64 -2.18
C SER A 42 -2.20 15.14 -2.67
N ASP A 43 -2.51 15.03 -3.97
CA ASP A 43 -3.81 15.43 -4.52
C ASP A 43 -4.92 14.47 -4.00
N PRO A 44 -5.90 14.96 -3.23
CA PRO A 44 -6.96 14.12 -2.67
C PRO A 44 -7.77 13.35 -3.72
N ARG A 45 -7.94 13.90 -4.93
CA ARG A 45 -8.69 13.25 -6.03
C ARG A 45 -7.95 12.06 -6.61
N ILE A 46 -6.63 12.08 -6.55
CA ILE A 46 -5.78 10.93 -6.90
C ILE A 46 -5.80 9.93 -5.74
N LEU A 47 -5.57 10.42 -4.52
CA LEU A 47 -5.40 9.58 -3.33
C LEU A 47 -6.64 8.78 -2.94
N GLN A 48 -7.85 9.26 -3.21
CA GLN A 48 -9.09 8.50 -2.94
C GLN A 48 -9.09 7.11 -3.61
N ASN A 49 -8.30 6.91 -4.67
CA ASN A 49 -8.19 5.63 -5.37
C ASN A 49 -7.21 4.66 -4.68
N PHE A 50 -6.33 5.14 -3.81
CA PHE A 50 -5.16 4.40 -3.30
C PHE A 50 -5.16 4.32 -1.77
N GLN A 51 -6.26 3.82 -1.21
CA GLN A 51 -6.44 3.71 0.23
C GLN A 51 -5.81 2.41 0.78
N VAL A 52 -4.89 2.54 1.75
CA VAL A 52 -4.12 1.44 2.36
C VAL A 52 -4.98 0.24 2.72
N TRP A 53 -6.11 0.48 3.37
CA TRP A 53 -6.96 -0.55 3.96
C TRP A 53 -8.07 -1.10 3.04
N THR A 54 -7.78 -1.25 1.74
CA THR A 54 -8.71 -1.79 0.73
C THR A 54 -8.20 -3.07 0.05
N GLY A 55 -9.11 -3.87 -0.52
CA GLY A 55 -8.85 -5.17 -1.15
C GLY A 55 -8.41 -6.31 -0.22
N PRO A 56 -7.92 -7.44 -0.78
CA PRO A 56 -7.67 -8.67 -0.03
C PRO A 56 -6.83 -8.47 1.24
N GLY A 57 -7.24 -9.15 2.31
CA GLY A 57 -6.67 -8.99 3.66
C GLY A 57 -7.27 -7.84 4.48
N THR A 58 -8.30 -7.16 3.96
CA THR A 58 -9.11 -6.18 4.72
C THR A 58 -10.58 -6.59 4.70
N SER A 59 -11.50 -5.72 5.13
CA SER A 59 -12.94 -5.96 5.00
C SER A 59 -13.44 -5.94 3.56
N GLY A 60 -12.63 -5.46 2.61
CA GLY A 60 -12.90 -5.49 1.17
C GLY A 60 -12.23 -6.69 0.51
N ALA A 61 -12.81 -7.17 -0.58
CA ALA A 61 -12.20 -8.20 -1.45
C ALA A 61 -12.04 -7.68 -2.89
N ASP A 62 -11.88 -6.36 -3.02
CA ASP A 62 -11.77 -5.68 -4.31
C ASP A 62 -10.64 -6.30 -5.14
N ARG A 63 -10.98 -6.67 -6.37
CA ARG A 63 -10.03 -7.30 -7.31
C ARG A 63 -8.88 -6.37 -7.69
N GLN A 64 -9.04 -5.08 -7.48
CA GLN A 64 -8.04 -4.05 -7.74
C GLN A 64 -8.11 -3.04 -6.60
N SER A 65 -7.02 -2.88 -5.86
CA SER A 65 -6.99 -2.00 -4.69
C SER A 65 -5.57 -1.57 -4.37
N LEU A 66 -5.41 -0.55 -3.53
CA LEU A 66 -4.13 0.05 -3.16
C LEU A 66 -3.32 0.47 -4.40
N ILE A 67 -2.54 -0.43 -4.98
CA ILE A 67 -1.84 -0.29 -6.27
C ILE A 67 -1.70 -1.62 -7.03
N ILE A 68 -2.43 -2.67 -6.60
CA ILE A 68 -2.25 -4.05 -7.04
C ILE A 68 -3.48 -4.53 -7.83
N ASP A 69 -3.23 -5.22 -8.94
CA ASP A 69 -4.25 -6.01 -9.64
C ASP A 69 -4.29 -7.42 -9.05
N TRP A 70 -5.12 -7.61 -8.02
CA TRP A 70 -5.25 -8.88 -7.31
C TRP A 70 -5.87 -9.98 -8.17
N PHE A 71 -6.63 -9.62 -9.22
CA PHE A 71 -7.29 -10.58 -10.10
C PHE A 71 -6.30 -11.51 -10.80
N GLN A 72 -5.14 -10.99 -11.19
CA GLN A 72 -4.12 -11.77 -11.91
C GLN A 72 -3.31 -12.70 -10.99
N GLY A 73 -3.41 -12.50 -9.66
CA GLY A 73 -2.66 -13.27 -8.69
C GLY A 73 -1.14 -12.98 -8.69
N PRO A 74 -0.38 -13.73 -7.88
CA PRO A 74 1.05 -13.50 -7.74
C PRO A 74 1.84 -14.04 -8.94
N VAL A 75 2.93 -13.36 -9.28
CA VAL A 75 3.93 -13.81 -10.24
C VAL A 75 5.21 -14.22 -9.52
N ARG A 76 5.97 -15.14 -10.11
CA ARG A 76 7.21 -15.66 -9.49
C ARG A 76 8.29 -14.59 -9.37
N LYS A 77 8.51 -13.81 -10.42
CA LYS A 77 9.51 -12.74 -10.48
C LYS A 77 9.18 -11.78 -11.62
N PRO A 78 9.31 -10.46 -11.44
CA PRO A 78 9.25 -9.50 -12.54
C PRO A 78 10.52 -9.57 -13.41
N PRO A 79 10.53 -9.00 -14.62
CA PRO A 79 11.75 -8.84 -15.40
C PRO A 79 12.84 -8.11 -14.61
N GLU A 80 14.07 -8.63 -14.64
CA GLU A 80 15.19 -8.10 -13.85
C GLU A 80 15.66 -6.72 -14.31
N SER A 81 15.35 -6.35 -15.54
CA SER A 81 15.65 -5.04 -16.11
C SER A 81 14.82 -3.90 -15.50
N LEU A 82 13.77 -4.21 -14.72
CA LEU A 82 12.92 -3.19 -14.13
C LEU A 82 13.59 -2.51 -12.93
N ARG A 83 13.61 -1.18 -12.94
CA ARG A 83 14.01 -0.35 -11.82
C ARG A 83 13.00 -0.50 -10.68
N ARG A 84 13.49 -0.53 -9.43
CA ARG A 84 12.67 -0.68 -8.23
C ARG A 84 12.53 0.67 -7.51
N TYR A 85 11.32 0.96 -7.08
CA TYR A 85 10.94 2.16 -6.34
C TYR A 85 10.23 1.77 -5.06
N GLN A 86 10.65 2.31 -3.93
CA GLN A 86 9.90 2.22 -2.68
C GLN A 86 8.71 3.17 -2.75
N VAL A 87 7.50 2.66 -2.49
CA VAL A 87 6.26 3.42 -2.42
C VAL A 87 5.76 3.38 -0.99
N SER A 88 5.70 4.54 -0.33
CA SER A 88 5.29 4.64 1.08
C SER A 88 3.96 5.39 1.17
N PHE A 89 3.02 4.85 1.95
CA PHE A 89 1.69 5.41 2.15
C PHE A 89 1.60 6.05 3.53
N HIS A 90 1.16 7.31 3.53
CA HIS A 90 1.02 8.13 4.72
C HIS A 90 -0.46 8.39 5.00
N THR A 91 -0.87 8.32 6.26
CA THR A 91 -2.28 8.53 6.64
C THR A 91 -2.46 9.65 7.65
N ASP A 92 -3.66 10.25 7.64
CA ASP A 92 -4.10 11.19 8.68
C ASP A 92 -4.16 10.50 10.07
N PRO A 93 -4.11 11.26 11.17
CA PRO A 93 -3.94 12.73 11.26
C PRO A 93 -2.49 13.24 11.14
N ASN A 94 -1.48 12.37 11.23
CA ASN A 94 -0.08 12.78 11.44
C ASN A 94 0.85 12.52 10.26
N GLU A 95 0.32 12.19 9.09
CA GLU A 95 1.08 11.75 7.90
C GLU A 95 2.10 10.63 8.18
N GLN A 96 1.78 9.75 9.13
CA GLN A 96 2.64 8.63 9.49
C GLN A 96 2.67 7.60 8.37
N ILE A 97 3.85 7.04 8.09
CA ILE A 97 3.97 5.90 7.17
C ILE A 97 3.31 4.69 7.85
N VAL A 98 2.28 4.15 7.22
CA VAL A 98 1.54 2.98 7.73
C VAL A 98 1.65 1.76 6.82
N TYR A 99 2.19 1.93 5.61
CA TYR A 99 2.34 0.84 4.65
C TYR A 99 3.41 1.19 3.60
N VAL A 100 4.26 0.23 3.25
CA VAL A 100 5.32 0.39 2.25
C VAL A 100 5.35 -0.80 1.31
N VAL A 101 5.43 -0.56 0.00
CA VAL A 101 5.58 -1.61 -1.01
C VAL A 101 6.69 -1.24 -1.99
N TYR A 102 7.16 -2.19 -2.79
CA TYR A 102 8.13 -1.88 -3.85
C TYR A 102 7.50 -2.02 -5.23
N TYR A 103 7.51 -0.96 -6.00
CA TYR A 103 7.03 -0.91 -7.37
C TYR A 103 8.20 -1.07 -8.34
N ALA A 104 8.11 -2.03 -9.26
CA ALA A 104 9.10 -2.29 -10.29
C ALA A 104 8.58 -1.82 -11.65
N PHE A 105 9.31 -0.91 -12.29
CA PHE A 105 8.93 -0.31 -13.57
C PHE A 105 10.16 0.27 -14.29
N SER A 106 10.13 0.32 -15.61
CA SER A 106 11.08 1.08 -16.42
C SER A 106 10.40 1.63 -17.67
N PRO A 107 10.83 2.80 -18.17
CA PRO A 107 10.26 3.40 -19.38
C PRO A 107 10.21 2.38 -20.52
N GLY A 108 9.08 2.31 -21.23
CA GLY A 108 8.84 1.35 -22.30
C GLY A 108 8.42 -0.07 -21.85
N ALA A 109 8.41 -0.37 -20.55
CA ALA A 109 7.90 -1.66 -20.07
C ALA A 109 6.39 -1.77 -20.28
N VAL A 110 5.93 -2.96 -20.72
CA VAL A 110 4.51 -3.25 -20.95
C VAL A 110 3.70 -3.08 -19.66
N GLN A 111 4.22 -3.55 -18.53
CA GLN A 111 3.53 -3.53 -17.24
C GLN A 111 4.53 -3.41 -16.08
N GLY A 112 4.11 -2.75 -15.00
CA GLY A 112 4.85 -2.70 -13.74
C GLY A 112 4.38 -3.77 -12.76
N TYR A 113 5.19 -4.03 -11.73
CA TYR A 113 4.90 -5.04 -10.72
C TYR A 113 5.06 -4.48 -9.32
N VAL A 114 4.28 -4.98 -8.38
CA VAL A 114 4.32 -4.56 -6.97
C VAL A 114 4.74 -5.75 -6.14
N TYR A 115 5.78 -5.56 -5.33
CA TYR A 115 6.23 -6.49 -4.33
C TYR A 115 5.70 -6.09 -2.97
N LEU A 116 5.07 -7.04 -2.29
CA LEU A 116 4.71 -6.93 -0.89
C LEU A 116 5.89 -7.42 -0.05
N PRO A 117 6.51 -6.58 0.79
CA PRO A 117 7.58 -6.99 1.70
C PRO A 117 7.23 -8.28 2.46
N GLY A 118 8.12 -9.27 2.41
CA GLY A 118 8.07 -10.53 3.16
C GLY A 118 8.83 -10.44 4.47
N ASP A 119 8.76 -11.48 5.30
CA ASP A 119 9.25 -11.46 6.69
C ASP A 119 10.71 -11.02 6.89
N SER A 120 11.57 -11.22 5.88
CA SER A 120 12.98 -10.81 5.93
C SER A 120 13.24 -9.36 5.51
N ASP A 121 12.22 -8.64 5.02
CA ASP A 121 12.37 -7.29 4.48
C ASP A 121 12.17 -6.22 5.57
N GLU A 122 12.85 -5.09 5.42
CA GLU A 122 12.85 -3.95 6.36
C GLU A 122 11.44 -3.53 6.84
N TRP A 123 10.48 -3.50 5.91
CA TRP A 123 9.13 -2.99 6.17
C TRP A 123 8.11 -4.05 6.57
N ALA A 124 8.52 -5.32 6.70
CA ALA A 124 7.61 -6.44 6.96
C ALA A 124 6.81 -6.24 8.25
N GLY A 125 7.49 -5.91 9.34
CA GLY A 125 6.87 -5.72 10.65
C GLY A 125 5.86 -4.57 10.66
N LEU A 126 6.15 -3.45 9.97
CA LEU A 126 5.20 -2.34 9.84
C LEU A 126 3.97 -2.77 9.03
N ASN A 127 4.20 -3.38 7.86
CA ASN A 127 3.12 -3.77 6.97
C ASN A 127 2.17 -4.78 7.61
N VAL A 128 2.69 -5.86 8.20
CA VAL A 128 1.87 -6.92 8.82
C VAL A 128 1.04 -6.39 9.99
N ARG A 129 1.59 -5.44 10.78
CA ARG A 129 0.82 -4.74 11.83
C ARG A 129 -0.31 -3.88 11.27
N SER A 130 -0.14 -3.33 10.08
CA SER A 130 -1.16 -2.53 9.41
C SER A 130 -2.22 -3.41 8.75
N ILE A 131 -1.77 -4.40 7.97
CA ILE A 131 -2.56 -5.37 7.21
C ILE A 131 -1.72 -6.62 6.93
N TRP A 132 -2.21 -7.77 7.37
CA TRP A 132 -1.67 -9.08 6.98
C TRP A 132 -2.54 -9.71 5.89
N ARG A 133 -1.91 -10.20 4.82
CA ARG A 133 -2.59 -10.74 3.62
C ARG A 133 -2.30 -12.21 3.35
N GLY A 134 -1.30 -12.81 4.01
CA GLY A 134 -0.88 -14.20 3.76
C GLY A 134 -0.17 -14.41 2.41
N VAL A 135 0.25 -13.32 1.77
CA VAL A 135 0.89 -13.31 0.44
C VAL A 135 2.11 -12.39 0.40
N GLU A 136 2.57 -11.95 1.55
CA GLU A 136 3.82 -11.24 1.76
C GLU A 136 4.99 -12.01 1.14
N GLY A 137 5.99 -11.28 0.64
CA GLY A 137 7.12 -11.84 -0.11
C GLY A 137 6.81 -12.20 -1.57
N LYS A 138 5.64 -11.81 -2.10
CA LYS A 138 5.24 -12.09 -3.49
C LYS A 138 5.16 -10.82 -4.33
N TRP A 139 5.30 -11.02 -5.63
CA TRP A 139 5.12 -10.01 -6.66
C TRP A 139 3.74 -10.13 -7.28
N PHE A 140 3.13 -9.00 -7.64
CA PHE A 140 1.84 -8.93 -8.31
C PHE A 140 1.89 -7.94 -9.46
N PRO A 141 1.07 -8.12 -10.50
CA PRO A 141 0.89 -7.08 -11.51
C PRO A 141 0.35 -5.79 -10.88
N ALA A 142 0.91 -4.65 -11.28
CA ALA A 142 0.45 -3.35 -10.82
C ALA A 142 -0.91 -3.00 -11.44
N TRP A 143 -1.77 -2.38 -10.64
CA TRP A 143 -3.08 -1.93 -11.09
C TRP A 143 -2.96 -0.78 -12.10
N SER A 144 -3.71 -0.85 -13.20
CA SER A 144 -3.65 0.16 -14.26
C SER A 144 -3.95 1.60 -13.80
N ALA A 145 -4.76 1.80 -12.75
CA ALA A 145 -4.98 3.14 -12.19
C ALA A 145 -3.72 3.71 -11.52
N TRP A 146 -2.95 2.87 -10.84
CA TRP A 146 -1.64 3.24 -10.32
C TRP A 146 -0.67 3.55 -11.46
N GLU A 147 -0.60 2.68 -12.47
CA GLU A 147 0.31 2.87 -13.62
C GLU A 147 0.09 4.23 -14.31
N ARG A 148 -1.18 4.63 -14.50
CA ARG A 148 -1.56 5.91 -15.13
C ARG A 148 -1.09 7.14 -14.34
N VAL A 149 -0.86 7.00 -13.04
CA VAL A 149 -0.40 8.08 -12.16
C VAL A 149 1.11 8.03 -11.98
N ALA A 150 1.65 6.87 -11.60
CA ALA A 150 3.04 6.75 -11.19
C ALA A 150 4.02 6.84 -12.36
N ARG A 151 3.71 6.22 -13.51
CA ARG A 151 4.66 6.16 -14.63
C ARG A 151 5.00 7.55 -15.19
N PRO A 152 4.02 8.42 -15.53
CA PRO A 152 4.36 9.73 -16.07
C PRO A 152 5.15 10.60 -15.08
N LEU A 153 4.88 10.45 -13.77
CA LEU A 153 5.63 11.17 -12.73
C LEU A 153 7.07 10.69 -12.66
N ILE A 154 7.30 9.37 -12.69
CA ILE A 154 8.65 8.77 -12.68
C ILE A 154 9.42 9.13 -13.94
N GLU A 155 8.79 9.05 -15.12
CA GLU A 155 9.42 9.35 -16.41
C GLU A 155 9.81 10.83 -16.52
N LYS A 156 8.97 11.74 -16.02
CA LYS A 156 9.24 13.19 -16.06
C LYS A 156 10.49 13.59 -15.25
N VAL A 157 10.77 12.90 -14.16
CA VAL A 157 11.87 13.27 -13.24
C VAL A 157 13.08 12.35 -13.32
N SER A 158 12.93 11.19 -13.98
CA SER A 158 14.07 10.38 -14.37
C SER A 158 14.87 11.18 -15.40
N PRO A 159 16.19 11.33 -15.25
CA PRO A 159 17.00 11.90 -16.32
C PRO A 159 16.73 11.06 -17.57
N THR A 160 16.19 11.69 -18.62
CA THR A 160 16.17 11.10 -19.95
C THR A 160 17.60 10.66 -20.22
N ASP A 161 17.84 9.35 -20.40
CA ASP A 161 19.02 8.87 -21.10
C ASP A 161 18.97 9.56 -22.46
N SER A 162 19.65 10.70 -22.53
CA SER A 162 19.54 11.65 -23.63
C SER A 162 20.40 11.04 -24.72
N ILE A 163 19.76 10.21 -25.55
CA ILE A 163 20.32 9.88 -26.85
C ILE A 163 20.41 11.19 -27.62
N GLN A 164 21.60 11.79 -27.61
CA GLN A 164 21.97 12.75 -28.65
C GLN A 164 22.17 11.95 -29.94
N PRO A 165 21.46 12.27 -31.03
CA PRO A 165 21.95 11.89 -32.34
C PRO A 165 23.18 12.75 -32.64
N GLY A 166 24.30 12.09 -32.93
CA GLY A 166 25.43 12.71 -33.61
C GLY A 166 25.15 12.90 -35.09
#